data_AF-A0A842YE67-F1
#
_entry.id   AF-A0A842YE67-F1
#
_cell.length_a   1.000
_cell.length_b   1.000
_cell.length_c   1.000
_cell.angle_alpha   90.00
_cell.angle_beta   90.00
_cell.angle_gamma   90.00
#
_symmetry.space_group_name_H-M   'P 1'
#
loop_
_entity.id
_entity.type
_entity.pdbx_description
1 polymer ?
#
loop_
_entity_poly.entity_id
_entity_poly.type
_entity_poly.pdbx_seq_one_letter_code
_entity_poly.pdbx_strand_id
1 'polypeptide(L)'
;DLYLHHAVKLAEALISKATYFRMEEEDLSKNECIGYFTRMTDADLFRWLNSSKIDFVREYASRIRYRRLFKVALSRPLVSFEPDAKKKLESMLGDIKALIEAERDLSEELGSVVLDMVIPELGDKELRKIPLLVGGEQGFDIVSLDETKEGRPLVHILKQQTHTIPSVRVYCEPTIASKVCKRFDEIYPMSDIPSYREDEYDLTEY
;
A
#
# COMPACT_ATOMS: atom_id res chain seq x y z
N ASP A 1 7.72 7.66 8.37
CA ASP A 1 6.59 8.04 9.22
C ASP A 1 5.47 8.79 8.50
N LEU A 2 5.74 9.88 7.78
CA LEU A 2 4.68 10.66 7.13
C LEU A 2 3.97 9.92 5.98
N TYR A 3 4.71 9.48 4.95
CA TYR A 3 4.14 8.92 3.72
C TYR A 3 3.58 7.50 3.84
N LEU A 4 4.06 6.73 4.83
CA LEU A 4 3.64 5.34 5.07
C LEU A 4 2.64 5.23 6.22
N HIS A 5 2.19 6.37 6.76
CA HIS A 5 1.21 6.41 7.82
C HIS A 5 -0.08 5.72 7.37
N HIS A 6 -0.65 4.88 8.23
CA HIS A 6 -1.81 4.04 7.89
C HIS A 6 -2.99 4.84 7.32
N ALA A 7 -3.28 6.03 7.87
CA ALA A 7 -4.34 6.88 7.37
C ALA A 7 -4.09 7.43 5.96
N VAL A 8 -2.82 7.71 5.61
CA VAL A 8 -2.43 8.17 4.27
C VAL A 8 -2.58 7.04 3.27
N LYS A 9 -2.02 5.86 3.58
CA LYS A 9 -2.12 4.67 2.74
C LYS A 9 -3.57 4.20 2.56
N LEU A 10 -4.38 4.26 3.61
CA LEU A 10 -5.81 3.97 3.51
C LEU A 10 -6.54 4.96 2.60
N ALA A 11 -6.30 6.26 2.74
CA ALA A 11 -6.92 7.25 1.85
C ALA A 11 -6.54 7.02 0.38
N GLU A 12 -5.26 6.71 0.12
CA GLU A 12 -4.76 6.35 -1.21
C GLU A 12 -5.46 5.10 -1.77
N ALA A 13 -5.59 4.05 -0.96
CA ALA A 13 -6.27 2.81 -1.35
C ALA A 13 -7.77 3.04 -1.64
N LEU A 14 -8.47 3.80 -0.79
CA LEU A 14 -9.87 4.17 -0.98
C LEU A 14 -10.07 4.95 -2.29
N ILE A 15 -9.23 5.97 -2.56
CA ILE A 15 -9.33 6.76 -3.79
C ILE A 15 -9.04 5.91 -5.02
N SER A 16 -7.98 5.09 -4.97
CA SER A 16 -7.57 4.26 -6.12
C SER A 16 -8.67 3.28 -6.50
N LYS A 17 -9.26 2.61 -5.49
CA LYS A 17 -10.35 1.66 -5.69
C LYS A 17 -11.65 2.34 -6.11
N ALA A 18 -12.02 3.45 -5.47
CA ALA A 18 -13.20 4.23 -5.86
C ALA A 18 -13.11 4.70 -7.32
N THR A 19 -11.94 5.19 -7.72
CA THR A 19 -11.63 5.60 -9.10
C THR A 19 -11.77 4.44 -10.07
N TYR A 20 -11.20 3.27 -9.75
CA TYR A 20 -11.32 2.08 -10.59
C TYR A 20 -12.78 1.69 -10.85
N PHE A 21 -13.58 1.54 -9.79
CA PHE A 21 -14.99 1.18 -9.94
C PHE A 21 -15.81 2.24 -10.67
N ARG A 22 -15.49 3.52 -10.49
CA ARG A 22 -16.16 4.60 -11.22
C ARG A 22 -15.80 4.60 -12.71
N MET A 23 -14.55 4.29 -13.07
CA MET A 23 -14.14 4.13 -14.47
C MET A 23 -14.89 2.97 -15.13
N GLU A 24 -15.01 1.83 -14.44
CA GLU A 24 -15.76 0.66 -14.92
C GLU A 24 -17.27 0.97 -15.04
N GLU A 25 -17.83 1.75 -14.12
CA GLU A 25 -19.24 2.18 -14.18
C GLU A 25 -19.55 3.04 -15.41
N GLU A 26 -18.61 3.91 -15.81
CA GLU A 26 -18.74 4.80 -16.97
C GLU A 26 -18.26 4.16 -18.28
N ASP A 27 -17.72 2.94 -18.25
CA ASP A 27 -17.16 2.21 -19.40
C ASP A 27 -16.13 3.05 -20.19
N LEU A 28 -15.27 3.77 -19.46
CA LEU A 28 -14.32 4.72 -20.08
C LEU A 28 -13.22 3.99 -20.83
N SER A 29 -12.97 4.40 -22.08
CA SER A 29 -11.77 3.97 -22.81
C SER A 29 -10.50 4.59 -22.23
N LYS A 30 -9.34 3.99 -22.56
CA LYS A 30 -8.02 4.52 -22.14
C LYS A 30 -7.82 5.99 -22.55
N ASN A 31 -8.25 6.37 -23.75
CA ASN A 31 -8.06 7.73 -24.25
C ASN A 31 -8.96 8.73 -23.53
N GLU A 32 -10.19 8.32 -23.21
CA GLU A 32 -11.11 9.14 -22.40
C GLU A 32 -10.56 9.33 -20.99
N CYS A 33 -10.02 8.28 -20.38
CA CYS A 33 -9.35 8.37 -19.09
C CYS A 33 -8.19 9.40 -19.12
N ILE A 34 -7.30 9.31 -20.11
CA ILE A 34 -6.19 10.27 -20.24
C ILE A 34 -6.73 11.71 -20.37
N GLY A 35 -7.71 11.93 -21.25
CA GLY A 35 -8.29 13.26 -21.45
C GLY A 35 -9.00 13.81 -20.21
N TYR A 36 -9.64 12.93 -19.44
CA TYR A 36 -10.39 13.27 -18.23
C TYR A 36 -9.43 13.59 -17.07
N PHE A 37 -8.49 12.70 -16.76
CA PHE A 37 -7.58 12.87 -15.63
C PHE A 37 -6.54 13.98 -15.81
N THR A 38 -6.14 14.31 -17.03
CA THR A 38 -5.18 15.40 -17.29
C THR A 38 -5.69 16.79 -16.93
N ARG A 39 -7.02 16.97 -16.83
CA ARG A 39 -7.66 18.26 -16.49
C ARG A 39 -8.36 18.23 -15.13
N MET A 40 -8.41 17.07 -14.49
CA MET A 40 -9.12 16.88 -13.25
C MET A 40 -8.32 17.48 -12.09
N THR A 41 -8.97 18.34 -11.31
CA THR A 41 -8.45 18.74 -10.00
C THR A 41 -8.95 17.79 -8.91
N ASP A 42 -8.35 17.84 -7.72
CA ASP A 42 -8.83 17.06 -6.57
C ASP A 42 -10.32 17.31 -6.28
N ALA A 43 -10.77 18.57 -6.40
CA ALA A 43 -12.19 18.91 -6.19
C ALA A 43 -13.10 18.24 -7.23
N ASP A 44 -12.63 18.15 -8.48
CA ASP A 44 -13.37 17.50 -9.56
C ASP A 44 -13.41 15.98 -9.37
N LEU A 45 -12.30 15.38 -8.93
CA LEU A 45 -12.23 13.96 -8.55
C LEU A 45 -13.28 13.64 -7.49
N PHE A 46 -13.33 14.39 -6.39
CA PHE A 46 -14.30 14.15 -5.32
C PHE A 46 -15.74 14.37 -5.78
N ARG A 47 -16.02 15.34 -6.66
CA ARG A 47 -17.36 15.52 -7.23
C ARG A 47 -17.76 14.34 -8.11
N TRP A 48 -16.86 13.89 -8.98
CA TRP A 48 -17.07 12.78 -9.89
C TRP A 48 -17.32 11.48 -9.12
N LEU A 49 -16.48 11.14 -8.13
CA LEU A 49 -16.69 9.98 -7.27
C LEU A 49 -18.02 10.03 -6.49
N ASN A 50 -18.40 11.20 -5.97
CA ASN A 50 -19.69 11.38 -5.27
C ASN A 50 -20.91 11.24 -6.20
N SER A 51 -20.73 11.32 -7.51
CA SER A 51 -21.80 11.13 -8.49
C SER A 51 -21.97 9.67 -8.95
N SER A 52 -21.17 8.75 -8.39
CA SER A 52 -21.27 7.31 -8.67
C SER A 52 -22.63 6.74 -8.32
N LYS A 53 -23.16 5.79 -9.12
CA LYS A 53 -24.32 4.98 -8.75
C LYS A 53 -23.95 3.88 -7.74
N ILE A 54 -22.66 3.58 -7.58
CA ILE A 54 -22.16 2.56 -6.66
C ILE A 54 -22.05 3.17 -5.25
N ASP A 55 -22.77 2.58 -4.29
CA ASP A 55 -22.91 3.13 -2.94
C ASP A 55 -21.56 3.25 -2.21
N PHE A 56 -20.76 2.18 -2.21
CA PHE A 56 -19.47 2.20 -1.51
C PHE A 56 -18.46 3.18 -2.14
N VAL A 57 -18.57 3.49 -3.44
CA VAL A 57 -17.72 4.50 -4.10
C VAL A 57 -18.00 5.89 -3.52
N ARG A 58 -19.29 6.25 -3.39
CA ARG A 58 -19.69 7.51 -2.73
C ARG A 58 -19.32 7.53 -1.25
N GLU A 59 -19.43 6.38 -0.59
CA GLU A 59 -19.04 6.23 0.80
C GLU A 59 -17.54 6.46 1.00
N TYR A 60 -16.69 5.86 0.16
CA TYR A 60 -15.23 6.04 0.22
C TYR A 60 -14.83 7.51 0.09
N ALA A 61 -15.38 8.20 -0.90
CA ALA A 61 -15.16 9.64 -1.08
C ALA A 61 -15.61 10.45 0.16
N SER A 62 -16.76 10.08 0.74
CA SER A 62 -17.30 10.71 1.94
C SER A 62 -16.45 10.46 3.18
N ARG A 63 -15.94 9.24 3.37
CA ARG A 63 -15.07 8.86 4.50
C ARG A 63 -13.80 9.70 4.52
N ILE A 64 -13.20 9.94 3.37
CA ILE A 64 -12.01 10.79 3.28
C ILE A 64 -12.37 12.24 3.62
N ARG A 65 -13.42 12.79 3.00
CA ARG A 65 -13.86 14.17 3.21
C ARG A 65 -14.20 14.47 4.67
N TYR A 66 -14.89 13.55 5.33
CA TYR A 66 -15.35 13.71 6.71
C TYR A 66 -14.41 13.07 7.75
N ARG A 67 -13.23 12.59 7.32
CA ARG A 67 -12.23 11.91 8.19
C ARG A 67 -12.80 10.73 8.99
N ARG A 68 -13.72 9.98 8.38
CA ARG A 68 -14.33 8.75 8.91
C ARG A 68 -13.69 7.50 8.29
N LEU A 69 -12.36 7.48 8.31
CA LEU A 69 -11.58 6.40 7.73
C LEU A 69 -11.79 5.10 8.53
N PHE A 70 -11.69 3.96 7.83
CA PHE A 70 -11.61 2.65 8.47
C PHE A 70 -10.45 2.57 9.46
N LYS A 71 -10.56 1.61 10.39
CA LYS A 71 -9.50 1.31 11.35
C LYS A 71 -8.63 0.18 10.82
N VAL A 72 -7.36 0.18 11.26
CA VAL A 72 -6.45 -0.95 10.98
C VAL A 72 -6.95 -2.14 11.78
N ALA A 73 -7.38 -3.20 11.09
CA ALA A 73 -7.77 -4.46 11.72
C ALA A 73 -6.55 -5.35 11.98
N LEU A 74 -5.60 -5.36 11.03
CA LEU A 74 -4.31 -6.03 11.18
C LEU A 74 -3.23 -5.35 10.33
N SER A 75 -1.98 -5.51 10.78
CA SER A 75 -0.76 -5.06 10.12
C SER A 75 0.29 -6.16 10.30
N ARG A 76 0.79 -6.74 9.20
CA ARG A 76 1.74 -7.86 9.23
C ARG A 76 2.87 -7.65 8.23
N PRO A 77 4.14 -7.84 8.63
CA PRO A 77 5.26 -7.79 7.68
C PRO A 77 5.12 -8.89 6.63
N LEU A 78 5.36 -8.57 5.35
CA LEU A 78 5.25 -9.52 4.23
C LEU A 78 6.18 -10.73 4.38
N VAL A 79 7.30 -10.56 5.08
CA VAL A 79 8.27 -11.62 5.37
C VAL A 79 7.74 -12.70 6.33
N SER A 80 6.66 -12.42 7.06
CA SER A 80 6.10 -13.35 8.04
C SER A 80 5.17 -14.39 7.41
N PHE A 81 4.77 -14.20 6.16
CA PHE A 81 3.86 -15.10 5.45
C PHE A 81 4.59 -16.29 4.84
N GLU A 82 3.89 -17.43 4.75
CA GLU A 82 4.39 -18.57 3.98
C GLU A 82 4.66 -18.18 2.51
N PRO A 83 5.60 -18.86 1.82
CA PRO A 83 6.00 -18.48 0.45
C PRO A 83 4.82 -18.38 -0.54
N ASP A 84 3.85 -19.29 -0.45
CA ASP A 84 2.68 -19.30 -1.34
C ASP A 84 1.72 -18.15 -1.02
N ALA A 85 1.45 -17.90 0.26
CA ALA A 85 0.63 -16.78 0.73
C ALA A 85 1.27 -15.43 0.34
N LYS A 86 2.58 -15.29 0.56
CA LYS A 86 3.36 -14.12 0.17
C LYS A 86 3.27 -13.86 -1.33
N LYS A 87 3.49 -14.88 -2.15
CA LYS A 87 3.40 -14.75 -3.62
C LYS A 87 2.00 -14.35 -4.08
N LYS A 88 0.96 -14.92 -3.45
CA LYS A 88 -0.44 -14.54 -3.71
C LYS A 88 -0.67 -13.07 -3.39
N LEU A 89 -0.22 -12.61 -2.22
CA LEU A 89 -0.31 -11.20 -1.81
C LEU A 89 0.41 -10.31 -2.83
N GLU A 90 1.70 -10.53 -3.09
CA GLU A 90 2.51 -9.72 -4.03
C GLU A 90 1.90 -9.62 -5.43
N SER A 91 1.21 -10.66 -5.90
CA SER A 91 0.53 -10.63 -7.21
C SER A 91 -0.57 -9.57 -7.33
N MET A 92 -1.16 -9.14 -6.20
CA MET A 92 -2.25 -8.16 -6.20
C MET A 92 -1.74 -6.71 -6.40
N LEU A 93 -0.43 -6.44 -6.34
CA LEU A 93 0.13 -5.09 -6.44
C LEU A 93 -0.15 -4.45 -7.80
N GLY A 94 -0.18 -5.27 -8.85
CA GLY A 94 -0.45 -4.85 -10.22
C GLY A 94 -1.82 -5.29 -10.74
N ASP A 95 -2.62 -5.96 -9.92
CA ASP A 95 -3.89 -6.56 -10.33
C ASP A 95 -5.00 -6.19 -9.34
N ILE A 96 -5.70 -5.11 -9.66
CA ILE A 96 -6.83 -4.63 -8.87
C ILE A 96 -7.98 -5.64 -8.83
N LYS A 97 -8.15 -6.50 -9.85
CA LYS A 97 -9.21 -7.51 -9.86
C LYS A 97 -8.88 -8.60 -8.84
N ALA A 98 -7.63 -9.06 -8.82
CA ALA A 98 -7.16 -10.00 -7.80
C ALA A 98 -7.31 -9.43 -6.38
N LEU A 99 -7.03 -8.14 -6.19
CA LEU A 99 -7.22 -7.45 -4.92
C LEU A 99 -8.70 -7.45 -4.48
N ILE A 100 -9.61 -7.11 -5.40
CA ILE A 100 -11.05 -7.07 -5.15
C ILE A 100 -11.58 -8.45 -4.75
N GLU A 101 -11.15 -9.51 -5.44
CA GLU A 101 -11.54 -10.88 -5.09
C GLU A 101 -11.00 -11.27 -3.71
N ALA A 102 -9.76 -10.91 -3.38
CA ALA A 102 -9.21 -11.15 -2.05
C ALA A 102 -10.01 -10.44 -0.95
N GLU A 103 -10.49 -9.22 -1.18
CA GLU A 103 -11.34 -8.51 -0.21
C GLU A 103 -12.73 -9.14 -0.07
N ARG A 104 -13.28 -9.69 -1.16
CA ARG A 104 -14.56 -10.45 -1.14
C ARG A 104 -14.45 -11.72 -0.31
N ASP A 105 -13.31 -12.41 -0.40
CA ASP A 105 -13.05 -13.59 0.43
C ASP A 105 -13.04 -13.22 1.93
N LEU A 106 -12.57 -12.01 2.27
CA LEU A 106 -12.55 -11.51 3.65
C LEU A 106 -13.94 -11.07 4.13
N SER A 107 -14.73 -10.40 3.29
CA SER A 107 -16.09 -9.96 3.62
C SER A 107 -17.02 -10.01 2.42
N GLU A 108 -18.21 -10.57 2.63
CA GLU A 108 -19.25 -10.68 1.60
C GLU A 108 -19.83 -9.30 1.21
N GLU A 109 -19.69 -8.30 2.08
CA GLU A 109 -20.14 -6.94 1.82
C GLU A 109 -19.05 -6.14 1.08
N LEU A 110 -19.32 -5.80 -0.18
CA LEU A 110 -18.41 -5.00 -1.00
C LEU A 110 -18.17 -3.64 -0.39
N GLY A 111 -16.89 -3.28 -0.28
CA GLY A 111 -16.48 -1.98 0.27
C GLY A 111 -16.35 -1.96 1.80
N SER A 112 -16.69 -3.04 2.50
CA SER A 112 -16.53 -3.11 3.97
C SER A 112 -15.09 -3.37 4.42
N VAL A 113 -14.25 -3.90 3.52
CA VAL A 113 -12.84 -4.23 3.77
C VAL A 113 -11.96 -3.60 2.68
N VAL A 114 -10.80 -3.10 3.10
CA VAL A 114 -9.72 -2.64 2.23
C VAL A 114 -8.47 -3.43 2.56
N LEU A 115 -7.94 -4.16 1.58
CA LEU A 115 -6.63 -4.81 1.66
C LEU A 115 -5.60 -3.91 0.98
N ASP A 116 -4.47 -3.67 1.64
CA ASP A 116 -3.39 -2.83 1.11
C ASP A 116 -2.04 -3.49 1.34
N MET A 117 -1.18 -3.38 0.33
CA MET A 117 0.21 -3.80 0.42
C MET A 117 1.11 -2.58 0.39
N VAL A 118 1.67 -2.29 1.56
CA VAL A 118 2.56 -1.17 1.74
C VAL A 118 3.97 -1.63 1.38
N ILE A 119 4.40 -1.36 0.15
CA ILE A 119 5.77 -1.60 -0.31
C ILE A 119 6.43 -0.25 -0.58
N PRO A 120 7.28 0.25 0.33
CA PRO A 120 7.89 1.55 0.15
C PRO A 120 8.99 1.51 -0.92
N GLU A 121 9.00 2.53 -1.77
CA GLU A 121 10.15 2.82 -2.63
C GLU A 121 11.23 3.52 -1.80
N LEU A 122 12.19 2.75 -1.28
CA LEU A 122 13.27 3.28 -0.44
C LEU A 122 14.41 3.94 -1.22
N GLY A 123 14.24 4.13 -2.53
CA GLY A 123 15.21 4.80 -3.39
C GLY A 123 16.56 4.07 -3.51
N ASP A 124 16.66 2.80 -3.09
CA ASP A 124 17.93 2.06 -3.08
C ASP A 124 18.55 1.96 -4.49
N LYS A 125 17.72 1.85 -5.53
CA LYS A 125 18.14 1.84 -6.93
C LYS A 125 18.66 3.19 -7.42
N GLU A 126 18.07 4.28 -6.94
CA GLU A 126 18.41 5.63 -7.39
C GLU A 126 19.61 6.18 -6.62
N LEU A 127 19.66 5.96 -5.30
CA LEU A 127 20.78 6.37 -4.46
C LEU A 127 22.11 5.75 -4.90
N ARG A 128 22.12 4.50 -5.35
CA ARG A 128 23.33 3.84 -5.87
C ARG A 128 23.92 4.55 -7.08
N LYS A 129 23.07 5.12 -7.93
CA LYS A 129 23.48 5.76 -9.18
C LYS A 129 23.99 7.19 -8.98
N ILE A 130 23.92 7.74 -7.76
CA ILE A 130 24.39 9.10 -7.49
C ILE A 130 25.91 9.11 -7.68
N PRO A 131 26.43 9.90 -8.64
CA PRO A 131 27.86 10.03 -8.84
C PRO A 131 28.46 10.86 -7.71
N LEU A 132 29.52 10.35 -7.09
CA LEU A 132 30.29 11.04 -6.08
C LEU A 132 31.67 11.39 -6.60
N LEU A 133 32.13 12.60 -6.26
CA LEU A 133 33.51 13.02 -6.44
C LEU A 133 34.31 12.59 -5.20
N VAL A 134 35.29 11.72 -5.42
CA VAL A 134 36.21 11.26 -4.37
C VAL A 134 37.64 11.69 -4.70
N GLY A 135 38.44 11.97 -3.67
CA GLY A 135 39.86 12.28 -3.87
C GLY A 135 40.64 11.01 -4.23
N GLY A 136 41.22 10.97 -5.42
CA GLY A 136 42.09 9.92 -5.94
C GLY A 136 43.57 10.31 -5.93
N GLU A 137 44.45 9.36 -6.26
CA GLU A 137 45.91 9.56 -6.20
C GLU A 137 46.45 10.59 -7.22
N GLN A 138 45.69 10.89 -8.28
CA GLN A 138 46.05 11.86 -9.32
C GLN A 138 45.03 13.01 -9.52
N GLY A 139 43.98 13.10 -8.70
CA GLY A 139 42.92 14.10 -8.89
C GLY A 139 41.59 13.72 -8.25
N PHE A 140 40.47 14.15 -8.84
CA PHE A 140 39.14 13.71 -8.44
C PHE A 140 38.65 12.59 -9.36
N ASP A 141 38.21 11.49 -8.77
CA ASP A 141 37.54 10.40 -9.47
C ASP A 141 36.03 10.50 -9.28
N ILE A 142 35.26 10.12 -10.30
CA ILE A 142 33.80 9.98 -10.21
C ILE A 142 33.48 8.50 -10.02
N VAL A 143 32.87 8.17 -8.89
CA VAL A 143 32.49 6.81 -8.52
C VAL A 143 31.04 6.74 -8.08
N SER A 144 30.43 5.58 -8.19
CA SER A 144 29.05 5.38 -7.71
C SER A 144 29.04 5.29 -6.18
N LEU A 145 27.92 5.69 -5.55
CA LEU A 145 27.80 5.69 -4.09
C LEU A 145 28.09 4.30 -3.48
N ASP A 146 27.66 3.21 -4.11
CA ASP A 146 27.89 1.84 -3.63
C ASP A 146 29.32 1.33 -3.82
N GLU A 147 30.15 2.05 -4.56
CA GLU A 147 31.56 1.74 -4.74
C GLU A 147 32.43 2.38 -3.65
N THR A 148 31.92 3.41 -2.96
CA THR A 148 32.60 4.11 -1.87
C THR A 148 32.54 3.36 -0.54
N LYS A 149 33.51 3.62 0.36
CA LYS A 149 33.54 3.03 1.70
C LYS A 149 32.38 3.56 2.56
N GLU A 150 31.98 4.80 2.33
CA GLU A 150 30.95 5.53 3.06
C GLU A 150 29.54 5.16 2.59
N GLY A 151 29.36 4.90 1.30
CA GLY A 151 28.05 4.58 0.72
C GLY A 151 27.65 3.10 0.80
N ARG A 152 28.61 2.16 0.88
CA ARG A 152 28.31 0.73 1.06
C ARG A 152 27.44 0.41 2.28
N PRO A 153 27.74 0.92 3.50
CA PRO A 153 26.89 0.70 4.67
C PRO A 153 25.46 1.24 4.47
N LEU A 154 25.32 2.43 3.86
CA LEU A 154 24.02 3.04 3.59
C LEU A 154 23.18 2.17 2.63
N VAL A 155 23.78 1.74 1.53
CA VAL A 155 23.12 0.85 0.55
C VAL A 155 22.75 -0.50 1.17
N HIS A 156 23.58 -1.03 2.07
CA HIS A 156 23.29 -2.25 2.80
C HIS A 156 22.08 -2.10 3.74
N ILE A 157 22.02 -1.01 4.51
CA ILE A 157 20.89 -0.72 5.40
C ILE A 157 19.60 -0.56 4.59
N LEU A 158 19.63 0.16 3.47
CA LEU A 158 18.47 0.31 2.59
C LEU A 158 18.00 -1.03 2.03
N LYS A 159 18.92 -1.91 1.64
CA LYS A 159 18.61 -3.30 1.23
C LYS A 159 17.98 -4.12 2.36
N GLN A 160 18.37 -3.93 3.60
CA GLN A 160 17.72 -4.63 4.72
C GLN A 160 16.30 -4.09 4.96
N GLN A 161 16.12 -2.78 4.82
CA GLN A 161 14.82 -2.13 4.98
C GLN A 161 13.83 -2.53 3.88
N THR A 162 14.27 -2.79 2.65
CA THR A 162 13.38 -3.30 1.58
C THR A 162 12.80 -4.68 1.88
N HIS A 163 13.37 -5.44 2.82
CA HIS A 163 12.83 -6.73 3.24
C HIS A 163 11.95 -6.63 4.48
N THR A 164 12.23 -5.68 5.38
CA THR A 164 11.60 -5.61 6.70
C THR A 164 10.40 -4.67 6.76
N ILE A 165 10.38 -3.61 5.96
CA ILE A 165 9.28 -2.63 5.97
C ILE A 165 8.04 -3.09 5.19
N PRO A 166 8.14 -3.84 4.06
CA PRO A 166 6.96 -4.23 3.33
C PRO A 166 5.95 -4.97 4.21
N SER A 167 4.70 -4.51 4.19
CA SER A 167 3.66 -5.02 5.09
C SER A 167 2.32 -5.12 4.38
N VAL A 168 1.52 -6.10 4.77
CA VAL A 168 0.10 -6.19 4.43
C VAL A 168 -0.72 -5.56 5.54
N ARG A 169 -1.69 -4.74 5.17
CA ARG A 169 -2.63 -4.11 6.09
C ARG A 169 -4.04 -4.39 5.65
N VAL A 170 -4.90 -4.69 6.62
CA VAL A 170 -6.34 -4.80 6.39
C VAL A 170 -7.03 -3.70 7.18
N TYR A 171 -7.92 -2.97 6.51
CA TYR A 171 -8.73 -1.93 7.12
C TYR A 171 -10.21 -2.29 7.00
N CYS A 172 -10.96 -2.09 8.08
CA CYS A 172 -12.40 -2.29 8.10
C CYS A 172 -13.05 -1.52 9.26
N GLU A 173 -14.37 -1.65 9.39
CA GLU A 173 -15.07 -1.20 10.59
C GLU A 173 -14.72 -2.08 11.81
N PRO A 174 -14.66 -1.50 13.04
CA PRO A 174 -14.39 -2.28 14.25
C PRO A 174 -15.38 -3.43 14.48
N THR A 175 -16.63 -3.25 14.06
CA THR A 175 -17.71 -4.23 14.24
C THR A 175 -17.47 -5.55 13.49
N ILE A 176 -16.69 -5.55 12.41
CA ILE A 176 -16.39 -6.74 11.61
C ILE A 176 -14.93 -7.20 11.73
N ALA A 177 -14.08 -6.45 12.44
CA ALA A 177 -12.63 -6.68 12.50
C ALA A 177 -12.26 -8.11 12.94
N SER A 178 -12.86 -8.63 14.00
CA SER A 178 -12.55 -9.99 14.49
C SER A 178 -12.84 -11.09 13.45
N LYS A 179 -13.96 -10.96 12.72
CA LYS A 179 -14.33 -11.91 11.65
C LYS A 179 -13.37 -11.81 10.48
N VAL A 180 -13.00 -10.60 10.09
CA VAL A 180 -12.06 -10.32 8.99
C VAL A 180 -10.67 -10.85 9.32
N CYS A 181 -10.14 -10.58 10.52
CA CYS A 181 -8.83 -11.08 10.94
C CYS A 181 -8.78 -12.62 10.93
N LYS A 182 -9.81 -13.27 11.46
CA LYS A 182 -9.88 -14.74 11.46
C LYS A 182 -9.86 -15.31 10.03
N ARG A 183 -10.68 -14.76 9.12
CA ARG A 183 -10.69 -15.18 7.70
C ARG A 183 -9.34 -14.90 7.03
N PHE A 184 -8.72 -13.77 7.35
CA PHE A 184 -7.41 -13.42 6.81
C PHE A 184 -6.35 -14.45 7.22
N ASP A 185 -6.27 -14.80 8.50
CA ASP A 185 -5.31 -15.76 9.01
C ASP A 185 -5.53 -17.17 8.42
N GLU A 186 -6.78 -17.55 8.12
CA GLU A 186 -7.12 -18.81 7.44
C GLU A 186 -6.67 -18.83 5.97
N ILE A 187 -6.75 -17.70 5.27
CA ILE A 187 -6.41 -17.59 3.83
C ILE A 187 -4.91 -17.35 3.61
N TYR A 188 -4.26 -16.62 4.52
CA TYR A 188 -2.87 -16.19 4.41
C TYR A 188 -2.06 -16.65 5.64
N PRO A 189 -1.71 -17.94 5.71
CA PRO A 189 -0.96 -18.48 6.83
C PRO A 189 0.42 -17.82 6.98
N MET A 190 0.80 -17.62 8.24
CA MET A 190 2.13 -17.12 8.62
C MET A 190 3.08 -18.30 8.84
N SER A 191 4.34 -18.10 8.45
CA SER A 191 5.42 -19.03 8.75
C SER A 191 5.76 -19.03 10.25
N ASP A 192 6.24 -20.16 10.79
CA ASP A 192 6.73 -20.29 12.18
C ASP A 192 7.98 -19.43 12.51
N ILE A 193 8.42 -18.60 11.57
CA ILE A 193 9.57 -17.71 11.78
C ILE A 193 9.12 -16.60 12.74
N PRO A 194 9.81 -16.40 13.87
CA PRO A 194 9.45 -15.36 14.82
C PRO A 194 9.42 -14.00 14.11
N SER A 195 8.25 -13.37 14.12
CA SER A 195 8.10 -11.95 13.78
C SER A 195 9.00 -11.16 14.74
N TYR A 196 10.11 -10.60 14.24
CA TYR A 196 10.88 -9.58 14.96
C TYR A 196 10.07 -8.26 14.96
N ARG A 197 8.90 -8.27 15.62
CA ARG A 197 8.06 -7.12 15.99
C ARG A 197 6.84 -7.66 16.75
N GLU A 198 7.04 -7.95 18.03
CA GLU A 198 5.94 -8.14 19.00
C GLU A 198 5.39 -6.79 19.53
N ASP A 199 5.90 -5.66 19.06
CA ASP A 199 5.48 -4.32 19.52
C ASP A 199 4.69 -3.56 18.43
N GLU A 200 3.45 -3.96 18.16
CA GLU A 200 2.43 -3.01 17.66
C GLU A 200 1.22 -3.05 18.60
N TYR A 201 1.14 -1.97 19.38
CA TYR A 201 0.13 -1.63 20.39
C TYR A 201 -1.30 -2.08 20.02
N ASP A 202 -1.92 -2.75 20.97
CA ASP A 202 -3.36 -2.95 21.06
C ASP A 202 -4.05 -1.57 21.12
N LEU A 203 -4.53 -1.07 19.98
CA LEU A 203 -5.30 0.18 19.88
C LEU A 203 -6.81 -0.06 20.13
N THR A 204 -7.16 -1.07 20.92
CA THR A 204 -8.54 -1.28 21.39
C THR A 204 -8.94 -0.40 22.57
N GLU A 205 -8.05 0.45 23.09
CA GLU A 205 -8.42 1.48 24.07
C GLU A 205 -8.47 2.86 23.41
N TYR A 206 -9.70 3.30 23.06
CA TYR A 206 -10.32 4.62 23.33
C TYR A 206 -11.65 4.75 22.56
#